data_AF-A0A1B8D447-F1
#
_entry.id   AF-A0A1B8D447-F1
#
_cell.length_a   1.000
_cell.length_b   1.000
_cell.length_c   1.000
_cell.angle_alpha   90.00
_cell.angle_beta   90.00
_cell.angle_gamma   90.00
#
_symmetry.space_group_name_H-M   'P 1'
#
loop_
_entity.id
_entity.type
_entity.pdbx_description
1 polymer ?
#
loop_
_entity_poly.entity_id
_entity_poly.type
_entity_poly.pdbx_seq_one_letter_code
_entity_poly.pdbx_strand_id
1 'polypeptide(L)'
;MNVNSFRITDAGGDEIGIGFDPLLGMANHSCAPNASLEFDGRCAVLTALKHIEEGEEVTISYIDTTQPRAARQAFLQEHYYFTCTCPACTTPSTPSIAVEPGS
;
A
#
# COMPACT_ATOMS: atom_id res chain seq x y z
N MET A 1 -2.55 -1.59 -19.50
CA MET A 1 -3.00 -0.48 -18.65
C MET A 1 -3.17 -1.04 -17.24
N ASN A 2 -2.12 -1.08 -16.42
CA ASN A 2 -2.19 -1.82 -15.14
C ASN A 2 -1.48 -1.13 -13.96
N VAL A 3 -0.54 -0.22 -14.21
CA VAL A 3 0.31 0.37 -13.16
C VAL A 3 -0.39 1.52 -12.43
N ASN A 4 -1.19 2.31 -13.14
CA ASN A 4 -1.85 3.53 -12.61
C ASN A 4 -3.38 3.37 -12.51
N SER A 5 -3.86 2.12 -12.53
CA SER A 5 -5.28 1.81 -12.34
C SER A 5 -5.55 1.51 -10.88
N PHE A 6 -6.62 2.08 -10.35
CA PHE A 6 -7.04 1.89 -8.97
C PHE A 6 -8.24 0.95 -8.92
N ARG A 7 -8.25 0.05 -7.93
CA ARG A 7 -9.45 -0.72 -7.61
C ARG A 7 -10.39 0.20 -6.85
N ILE A 8 -11.60 0.37 -7.37
CA ILE A 8 -12.66 1.10 -6.69
C ILE A 8 -13.40 0.09 -5.83
N THR A 9 -13.46 0.34 -4.53
CA THR A 9 -14.18 -0.49 -3.57
C THR A 9 -15.41 0.23 -3.06
N ASP A 10 -16.44 -0.53 -2.67
CA ASP A 10 -17.55 0.01 -1.89
C ASP A 10 -17.18 0.13 -0.40
N ALA A 11 -18.15 0.56 0.43
CA ALA A 11 -17.97 0.68 1.88
C ALA A 11 -17.75 -0.66 2.60
N GLY A 12 -18.09 -1.79 1.97
CA GLY A 12 -17.81 -3.14 2.46
C GLY A 12 -16.40 -3.63 2.11
N GLY A 13 -15.69 -2.90 1.24
CA GLY A 13 -14.38 -3.29 0.72
C GLY A 13 -14.45 -4.17 -0.53
N ASP A 14 -15.64 -4.41 -1.07
CA ASP A 14 -15.82 -5.22 -2.28
C ASP A 14 -15.43 -4.41 -3.52
N GLU A 15 -14.69 -5.04 -4.44
CA GLU A 15 -14.27 -4.41 -5.70
C GLU A 15 -15.47 -4.25 -6.65
N ILE A 16 -15.81 -3.00 -6.97
CA ILE A 16 -16.94 -2.66 -7.85
C ILE A 16 -16.50 -2.13 -9.22
N GLY A 17 -15.21 -1.88 -9.41
CA GLY A 17 -14.67 -1.45 -10.70
C GLY A 17 -13.22 -0.98 -10.66
N ILE A 18 -12.78 -0.42 -11.80
CA ILE A 18 -11.44 0.11 -12.00
C ILE A 18 -11.54 1.60 -12.32
N GLY A 19 -10.76 2.41 -11.60
CA GLY A 19 -10.62 3.84 -11.80
C GLY A 19 -9.27 4.23 -12.40
N PHE A 20 -9.24 5.37 -13.07
CA PHE A 20 -8.01 6.02 -13.53
C PHE A 20 -8.08 7.50 -13.20
N ASP A 21 -7.11 7.98 -12.44
CA ASP A 21 -6.94 9.38 -12.10
C ASP A 21 -5.45 9.74 -12.21
N PRO A 22 -5.05 10.65 -13.12
CA PRO A 22 -3.65 11.02 -13.31
C PRO A 22 -2.99 11.62 -12.07
N LEU A 23 -3.73 12.33 -11.21
CA LEU A 23 -3.18 12.93 -9.99
C LEU A 23 -2.93 11.86 -8.94
N LEU A 24 -3.87 10.93 -8.74
CA LEU A 24 -3.65 9.80 -7.84
C LEU A 24 -2.52 8.91 -8.34
N GLY A 25 -2.38 8.74 -9.66
CA GLY A 25 -1.30 7.97 -10.28
C GLY A 25 0.11 8.51 -10.03
N MET A 26 0.25 9.70 -9.42
CA MET A 26 1.53 10.23 -8.99
C MET A 26 1.96 9.76 -7.59
N ALA A 27 1.03 9.30 -6.75
CA ALA A 27 1.35 8.91 -5.38
C ALA A 27 2.08 7.57 -5.35
N ASN A 28 3.35 7.57 -4.93
CA ASN A 28 4.19 6.37 -4.92
C ASN A 28 3.84 5.38 -3.80
N HIS A 29 4.38 4.18 -3.91
CA HIS A 29 4.18 3.11 -2.93
C HIS A 29 5.09 3.22 -1.70
N SER A 30 4.52 2.96 -0.53
CA SER A 30 5.25 2.52 0.67
C SER A 30 4.50 1.39 1.37
N CYS A 31 5.21 0.39 1.90
CA CYS A 31 4.60 -0.62 2.80
C CYS A 31 4.31 -0.05 4.20
N ALA A 32 4.78 1.15 4.50
CA ALA A 32 4.42 1.96 5.66
C ALA A 32 3.99 3.35 5.15
N PRO A 33 2.82 3.45 4.51
CA PRO A 33 2.39 4.68 3.84
C PRO A 33 2.09 5.79 4.85
N ASN A 34 2.09 7.04 4.37
CA ASN A 34 1.68 8.20 5.16
C ASN A 34 0.27 8.72 4.79
N ALA A 35 -0.36 8.15 3.75
CA ALA A 35 -1.76 8.38 3.42
C ALA A 35 -2.50 7.08 3.06
N SER A 36 -3.81 7.06 3.29
CA SER A 36 -4.74 6.04 2.77
C SER A 36 -5.55 6.60 1.61
N LEU A 37 -5.88 5.73 0.65
CA LEU A 37 -6.77 6.03 -0.46
C LEU A 37 -8.04 5.19 -0.31
N GLU A 38 -9.18 5.87 -0.24
CA GLU A 38 -10.51 5.27 -0.15
C GLU A 38 -11.40 5.83 -1.27
N PHE A 39 -12.45 5.09 -1.61
CA PHE A 39 -13.42 5.53 -2.61
C PHE A 39 -14.81 5.67 -1.99
N ASP A 40 -15.42 6.85 -2.15
CA ASP A 40 -16.85 7.07 -1.94
C ASP A 40 -17.53 7.12 -3.31
N GLY A 41 -17.97 5.95 -3.79
CA GLY A 41 -18.48 5.76 -5.13
C GLY A 41 -17.42 6.09 -6.19
N ARG A 42 -17.51 7.26 -6.82
CA ARG A 42 -16.54 7.74 -7.83
C ARG A 42 -15.58 8.79 -7.30
N CYS A 43 -15.70 9.17 -6.03
CA CYS A 43 -14.85 10.16 -5.40
C CYS A 43 -13.71 9.46 -4.70
N ALA A 44 -12.47 9.75 -5.10
CA ALA A 44 -11.29 9.33 -4.37
C ALA A 44 -11.05 10.26 -3.18
N VAL A 45 -10.84 9.69 -2.01
CA VAL A 45 -10.53 10.39 -0.77
C VAL A 45 -9.14 9.94 -0.31
N LEU A 46 -8.19 10.88 -0.30
CA LEU A 46 -6.84 10.65 0.17
C LEU A 46 -6.69 11.27 1.57
N THR A 47 -6.47 10.43 2.58
CA THR A 47 -6.43 10.85 3.98
C THR A 47 -5.04 10.63 4.57
N ALA A 48 -4.45 11.66 5.17
CA ALA A 48 -3.18 11.52 5.88
C ALA A 48 -3.34 10.61 7.12
N LEU A 49 -2.47 9.60 7.26
CA LEU A 49 -2.45 8.67 8.38
C LEU A 49 -1.59 9.16 9.55
N LYS A 50 -0.71 10.12 9.27
CA LYS A 50 0.19 10.78 10.21
C LYS A 50 0.46 12.19 9.73
N HIS A 51 1.14 12.99 10.56
CA HIS A 51 1.64 14.28 10.11
C HIS A 51 2.61 14.09 8.93
N ILE A 52 2.45 14.94 7.90
CA ILE A 52 3.28 14.96 6.69
C ILE A 52 3.97 16.32 6.66
N GLU A 53 5.29 16.31 6.76
CA GLU A 53 6.10 17.53 6.79
C GLU A 53 6.18 18.20 5.41
N GLU A 54 6.50 19.48 5.36
CA GLU A 54 6.74 20.17 4.09
C GLU A 54 7.89 19.49 3.31
N GLY A 55 7.62 19.11 2.06
CA GLY A 55 8.57 18.39 1.22
C GLY A 55 8.63 16.87 1.46
N GLU A 56 7.90 16.32 2.43
CA GLU A 56 7.72 14.88 2.57
C GLU A 56 6.84 14.34 1.44
N GLU A 57 7.28 13.24 0.82
CA GLU A 57 6.52 12.59 -0.25
C GLU A 57 5.24 11.93 0.29
N VAL A 58 4.12 12.18 -0.37
CA VAL A 58 2.86 11.46 -0.08
C VAL A 58 2.91 10.08 -0.71
N THR A 59 2.78 9.04 0.12
CA THR A 59 2.84 7.63 -0.29
C THR A 59 1.60 6.88 0.17
N ILE A 60 1.13 5.97 -0.68
CA ILE A 60 0.01 5.06 -0.43
C ILE A 60 0.49 3.60 -0.48
N SER A 61 -0.36 2.65 -0.06
CA SER A 61 -0.09 1.24 -0.32
C SER A 61 -0.76 0.79 -1.61
N TYR A 62 -0.03 0.05 -2.45
CA TYR A 62 -0.56 -0.57 -3.67
C TYR A 62 -1.03 -2.01 -3.43
N ILE A 63 -0.71 -2.54 -2.25
CA ILE A 63 -0.81 -3.96 -1.90
C ILE A 63 -1.30 -4.12 -0.47
N ASP A 64 -1.66 -5.35 -0.11
CA ASP A 64 -1.88 -5.74 1.29
C ASP A 64 -0.54 -5.75 2.05
N THR A 65 -0.40 -4.85 3.02
CA THR A 65 0.81 -4.70 3.85
C THR A 65 0.93 -5.74 4.95
N THR A 66 -0.14 -6.50 5.24
CA THR A 66 -0.13 -7.57 6.24
C THR A 66 0.62 -8.81 5.78
N GLN A 67 0.80 -8.97 4.46
CA GLN A 67 1.53 -10.09 3.87
C GLN A 67 3.02 -10.08 4.23
N PRO A 68 3.71 -11.23 4.27
CA PRO A 68 5.15 -11.28 4.53
C PRO A 68 5.96 -10.45 3.53
N ARG A 69 7.08 -9.85 4.00
CA ARG A 69 7.95 -8.99 3.18
C ARG A 69 8.33 -9.60 1.83
N ALA A 70 8.64 -10.89 1.78
CA ALA A 70 9.00 -11.58 0.55
C ALA A 70 7.85 -11.60 -0.47
N ALA A 71 6.62 -11.88 -0.01
CA ALA A 71 5.43 -11.87 -0.87
C ALA A 71 5.13 -10.46 -1.40
N ARG A 72 5.24 -9.44 -0.53
CA ARG A 72 5.07 -8.04 -0.93
C ARG A 72 6.07 -7.62 -2.03
N GLN A 73 7.35 -7.96 -1.87
CA GLN A 73 8.38 -7.64 -2.86
C GLN A 73 8.17 -8.37 -4.19
N ALA A 74 7.82 -9.65 -4.15
CA ALA A 74 7.54 -10.43 -5.36
C ALA A 74 6.37 -9.81 -6.15
N PHE A 75 5.27 -9.48 -5.46
CA PHE A 75 4.09 -8.85 -6.09
C PHE A 75 4.43 -7.49 -6.72
N LEU A 76 5.15 -6.64 -6.00
CA LEU A 76 5.56 -5.32 -6.52
C LEU A 76 6.48 -5.44 -7.73
N GLN A 77 7.41 -6.40 -7.72
CA GLN A 77 8.30 -6.63 -8.84
C GLN A 77 7.56 -7.20 -10.06
N GLU A 78 6.57 -8.05 -9.86
CA GLU A 78 5.77 -8.67 -10.93
C GLU A 78 4.79 -7.68 -11.59
N HIS A 79 4.10 -6.86 -10.79
CA HIS A 79 3.00 -6.02 -11.26
C HIS A 79 3.36 -4.55 -11.47
N TYR A 80 4.36 -4.04 -10.73
CA TYR A 80 4.78 -2.64 -10.76
C TYR A 80 6.27 -2.47 -11.14
N TYR A 81 7.00 -3.57 -11.32
CA TYR A 81 8.36 -3.60 -11.85
C TYR A 81 9.41 -2.85 -11.02
N PHE A 82 9.20 -2.73 -9.70
CA PHE A 82 10.17 -2.13 -8.79
C PHE A 82 10.35 -2.93 -7.49
N THR A 83 11.48 -2.68 -6.82
CA THR A 83 11.78 -3.20 -5.47
C THR A 83 11.52 -2.11 -4.44
N CYS A 84 10.67 -2.38 -3.45
CA CYS A 84 10.33 -1.40 -2.42
C CYS A 84 11.45 -1.25 -1.38
N THR A 85 11.88 -0.02 -1.12
CA THR A 85 12.95 0.32 -0.17
C THR A 85 12.46 1.14 1.03
N CYS A 86 11.14 1.12 1.28
CA CYS A 86 10.54 1.85 2.40
C CYS A 86 11.04 1.33 3.78
N PRO A 87 10.84 2.06 4.89
CA PRO A 87 11.27 1.65 6.23
C PRO A 87 10.81 0.24 6.65
N ALA A 88 9.59 -0.16 6.31
CA ALA A 88 9.08 -1.51 6.58
C ALA A 88 9.76 -2.61 5.75
N CYS A 89 10.44 -2.24 4.67
CA CYS A 89 11.24 -3.12 3.82
C CYS A 89 12.75 -2.92 3.98
N THR A 90 13.23 -2.01 4.82
CA THR A 90 14.67 -1.91 5.14
C THR A 90 14.96 -2.38 6.54
N THR A 91 14.00 -2.29 7.46
CA THR A 91 14.11 -2.81 8.81
C THR A 91 14.15 -4.35 8.79
N PRO A 92 15.13 -5.00 9.44
CA PRO A 92 15.14 -6.46 9.57
C PRO A 92 13.93 -6.89 10.40
N SER A 93 13.15 -7.85 9.88
CA SER A 93 12.04 -8.43 10.63
C SER A 93 12.61 -9.15 11.85
N THR A 94 12.27 -8.69 13.05
CA THR A 94 12.45 -9.51 14.26
C THR A 94 11.69 -10.81 14.04
N PRO A 95 12.33 -11.99 14.10
CA PRO A 95 11.58 -13.24 14.01
C PRO A 95 10.56 -13.25 15.15
N SER A 96 9.29 -13.47 14.80
CA SER A 96 8.25 -13.75 15.78
C SER A 96 8.73 -14.92 16.62
N ILE A 97 8.89 -14.70 17.92
CA ILE A 97 9.21 -15.75 18.90
C ILE A 97 8.21 -16.89 18.65
N ALA A 98 8.74 -18.06 18.30
CA ALA A 98 7.94 -19.28 18.27
C ALA A 98 7.31 -19.45 19.66
N VAL A 99 5.99 -19.30 19.75
CA VAL A 99 5.26 -19.72 20.93
C VAL A 99 5.28 -21.25 20.90
N GLU A 100 6.25 -21.84 21.58
CA GLU A 100 6.25 -23.26 21.92
C GLU A 100 4.96 -23.54 22.71
N PRO A 101 4.09 -24.49 22.28
CA PRO A 101 2.97 -24.90 23.10
C PRO A 101 3.52 -25.53 24.38
N GLY A 102 3.26 -24.87 25.50
CA GLY A 102 3.71 -25.26 26.84
C GLY A 102 3.26 -26.66 27.24
N SER A 103 4.10 -27.27 28.08
CA SER A 103 3.94 -28.55 28.79
C SER A 103 2.68 -28.65 29.65
#